data_AF-A0A6N4T1T9-F1
#
_entry.id   AF-A0A6N4T1T9-F1
#
_cell.length_a   1.000
_cell.length_b   1.000
_cell.length_c   1.000
_cell.angle_alpha   90.00
_cell.angle_beta   90.00
_cell.angle_gamma   90.00
#
_symmetry.space_group_name_H-M   'P 1'
#
loop_
_entity.id
_entity.type
_entity.pdbx_description
1 polymer ?
#
loop_
_entity_poly.entity_id
_entity_poly.type
_entity_poly.pdbx_seq_one_letter_code
_entity_poly.pdbx_strand_id
1 'polypeptide(L)'
;MDWHKLMLRYDRPHTFFYLDPPYWETEGYGVDFGIEQYELMADTLKKLKGKAIISLNDHPDIRRIFAGFEIDTVPIKYSVGGGGKTVDRMEVIIYSWDRASDPVGLF
;
A
#
# COMPACT_ATOMS: atom_id res chain seq x y z
N MET A 1 -16.68 5.66 -8.37
CA MET A 1 -16.06 4.73 -9.34
C MET A 1 -15.25 3.74 -8.53
N ASP A 2 -15.40 2.45 -8.80
CA ASP A 2 -14.69 1.37 -8.10
C ASP A 2 -13.17 1.42 -8.38
N TRP A 3 -12.34 1.33 -7.34
CA TRP A 3 -10.88 1.49 -7.44
C TRP A 3 -10.25 0.42 -8.33
N HIS A 4 -10.73 -0.82 -8.23
CA HIS A 4 -10.19 -1.95 -8.99
C HIS A 4 -10.47 -1.78 -10.48
N LYS A 5 -11.69 -1.37 -10.85
CA LYS A 5 -12.02 -1.00 -12.24
C LYS A 5 -11.15 0.15 -12.78
N LEU A 6 -10.78 1.12 -11.94
CA LEU A 6 -9.89 2.21 -12.34
C LEU A 6 -8.50 1.67 -12.67
N MET A 7 -7.92 0.86 -11.80
CA MET A 7 -6.61 0.27 -12.02
C MET A 7 -6.58 -0.54 -13.31
N LEU A 8 -7.53 -1.46 -13.51
CA LEU A 8 -7.59 -2.29 -14.71
C LEU A 8 -7.74 -1.48 -16.01
N ARG A 9 -8.45 -0.34 -15.95
CA ARG A 9 -8.64 0.53 -17.13
C ARG A 9 -7.36 1.23 -17.56
N TYR A 10 -6.54 1.64 -16.60
CA TYR A 10 -5.34 2.43 -16.84
C TYR A 10 -4.04 1.63 -16.80
N ASP A 11 -4.10 0.32 -16.53
CA ASP A 11 -2.93 -0.54 -16.49
C ASP A 11 -2.25 -0.65 -17.88
N ARG A 12 -1.08 -0.01 -17.99
CA ARG A 12 -0.19 0.02 -19.15
C ARG A 12 1.25 -0.12 -18.66
N PRO A 13 2.19 -0.60 -19.50
CA PRO A 13 3.59 -0.80 -19.09
C PRO A 13 4.28 0.44 -18.49
N HIS A 14 3.84 1.64 -18.84
CA HIS A 14 4.39 2.91 -18.36
C HIS A 14 3.51 3.61 -17.32
N THR A 15 2.44 2.95 -16.85
CA THR A 15 1.59 3.50 -15.79
C THR A 15 2.24 3.26 -14.43
N PHE A 16 2.19 4.29 -13.59
CA PHE A 16 2.54 4.18 -12.18
C PHE A 16 1.31 4.48 -11.32
N PHE A 17 1.00 3.60 -10.37
CA PHE A 17 -0.08 3.78 -9.41
C PHE A 17 0.49 4.02 -8.01
N TYR A 18 -0.10 4.97 -7.29
CA TYR A 18 0.07 5.11 -5.86
C TYR A 18 -1.26 4.76 -5.19
N LEU A 19 -1.25 3.79 -4.28
CA LEU A 19 -2.43 3.36 -3.55
C LEU A 19 -2.27 3.72 -2.08
N ASP A 20 -3.24 4.45 -1.56
CA ASP A 20 -3.36 4.81 -0.14
C ASP A 20 -4.77 4.41 0.35
N PRO A 21 -5.02 3.11 0.52
CA PRO A 21 -6.32 2.63 0.99
C PRO A 21 -6.53 2.98 2.47
N PRO A 22 -7.76 2.84 3.00
CA PRO A 22 -7.98 2.86 4.45
C PRO A 22 -6.98 1.95 5.18
N TYR A 23 -6.46 2.40 6.32
CA TYR A 23 -5.50 1.61 7.09
C TYR A 23 -6.26 0.52 7.88
N TRP A 24 -5.76 -0.71 7.82
CA TRP A 24 -6.45 -1.87 8.38
C TRP A 24 -6.64 -1.73 9.89
N GLU A 25 -7.86 -2.00 10.38
CA GLU A 25 -8.25 -1.89 11.79
C GLU A 25 -7.97 -0.53 12.45
N THR A 26 -7.86 0.53 11.65
CA THR A 26 -7.81 1.89 12.18
C THR A 26 -9.18 2.55 12.09
N GLU A 27 -9.69 3.00 13.24
CA GLU A 27 -10.94 3.74 13.31
C GLU A 27 -10.79 5.09 12.55
N GLY A 28 -11.74 5.42 11.67
CA GLY A 28 -11.83 6.80 11.14
C GLY A 28 -12.11 6.96 9.65
N TYR A 29 -12.03 5.90 8.84
CA TYR A 29 -12.25 6.05 7.39
C TYR A 29 -13.73 6.12 6.99
N GLY A 30 -14.66 5.75 7.88
CA GLY A 30 -16.11 5.88 7.66
C GLY A 30 -16.67 5.09 6.46
N VAL A 31 -15.85 4.22 5.86
CA VAL A 31 -16.16 3.39 4.70
C VAL A 31 -15.87 1.95 5.07
N ASP A 32 -16.79 1.05 4.74
CA ASP A 32 -16.59 -0.39 4.90
C ASP A 32 -15.52 -0.87 3.89
N PHE A 33 -14.37 -1.28 4.41
CA PHE A 33 -13.21 -1.70 3.63
C PHE A 33 -12.63 -2.97 4.23
N GLY A 34 -13.26 -4.09 3.88
CA GLY A 34 -12.94 -5.40 4.42
C GLY A 34 -11.58 -5.94 3.96
N ILE A 35 -11.14 -6.99 4.65
CA ILE A 35 -9.83 -7.63 4.41
C ILE A 35 -9.68 -8.12 2.97
N GLU A 36 -10.78 -8.51 2.33
CA GLU A 36 -10.85 -9.01 0.97
C GLU A 36 -10.42 -7.96 -0.07
N GLN A 37 -10.52 -6.67 0.25
CA GLN A 37 -10.06 -5.61 -0.64
C GLN A 37 -8.53 -5.59 -0.74
N TYR A 38 -7.83 -5.84 0.37
CA TYR A 38 -6.36 -5.91 0.38
C TYR A 38 -5.87 -7.19 -0.29
N GLU A 39 -6.59 -8.31 -0.12
CA GLU A 39 -6.31 -9.55 -0.86
C GLU A 39 -6.50 -9.34 -2.37
N LEU A 40 -7.57 -8.67 -2.78
CA LEU A 40 -7.80 -8.30 -4.17
C LEU A 40 -6.68 -7.40 -4.70
N MET A 41 -6.23 -6.40 -3.93
CA MET A 41 -5.08 -5.57 -4.31
C MET A 41 -3.82 -6.41 -4.55
N ALA A 42 -3.47 -7.30 -3.63
CA ALA A 42 -2.31 -8.18 -3.78
C ALA A 42 -2.41 -9.02 -5.06
N ASP A 43 -3.58 -9.55 -5.38
CA ASP A 43 -3.79 -10.31 -6.61
C ASP A 43 -3.77 -9.47 -7.89
N THR A 44 -4.23 -8.22 -7.83
CA THR A 44 -4.10 -7.25 -8.92
C THR A 44 -2.64 -6.90 -9.15
N LEU A 45 -1.88 -6.60 -8.08
CA LEU A 45 -0.47 -6.21 -8.17
C LEU A 45 0.41 -7.28 -8.82
N LYS A 46 0.18 -8.57 -8.52
CA LYS A 46 0.92 -9.69 -9.16
C LYS A 46 0.77 -9.73 -10.68
N LYS A 47 -0.30 -9.15 -11.23
CA LYS A 47 -0.66 -9.20 -12.66
C LYS A 47 -0.50 -7.85 -13.36
N LEU A 48 -0.02 -6.84 -12.64
CA LEU A 48 0.06 -5.46 -13.12
C LEU A 48 1.07 -5.37 -14.27
N LYS A 49 0.72 -4.66 -15.35
CA LYS A 49 1.66 -4.37 -16.44
C LYS A 49 2.54 -3.18 -16.09
N GLY A 50 1.97 -2.18 -15.43
CA GLY A 50 2.68 -1.04 -14.88
C GLY A 50 3.33 -1.34 -13.52
N LYS A 51 3.62 -0.29 -12.77
CA LYS A 51 4.18 -0.37 -11.41
C LYS A 51 3.23 0.25 -10.40
N ALA A 52 3.29 -0.21 -9.16
CA ALA A 52 2.52 0.37 -8.07
C ALA A 52 3.26 0.35 -6.73
N ILE A 53 3.00 1.37 -5.93
CA ILE A 53 3.37 1.45 -4.51
C ILE A 53 2.11 1.53 -3.67
N ILE A 54 2.10 0.84 -2.52
CA ILE A 54 1.06 0.95 -1.49
C ILE A 54 1.67 1.42 -0.18
N SER A 55 1.02 2.38 0.50
CA SER A 55 1.29 2.76 1.89
C SER A 55 0.19 2.23 2.81
N LEU A 56 0.58 1.55 3.89
CA LEU A 56 -0.34 0.97 4.88
C LEU A 56 0.26 0.99 6.29
N ASN A 57 -0.57 0.78 7.31
CA ASN A 57 -0.09 0.51 8.66
C ASN A 57 0.67 -0.83 8.73
N ASP A 58 1.71 -0.87 9.56
CA ASP A 58 2.44 -2.09 9.84
C ASP A 58 1.59 -3.04 10.71
N HIS A 59 0.85 -3.93 10.05
CA HIS A 59 -0.05 -4.90 10.67
C HIS A 59 0.27 -6.34 10.24
N PRO A 60 0.19 -7.35 11.12
CA PRO A 60 0.45 -8.75 10.77
C PRO A 60 -0.36 -9.26 9.57
N ASP A 61 -1.64 -8.90 9.46
CA ASP A 61 -2.46 -9.31 8.32
C ASP A 61 -2.04 -8.67 7.01
N ILE A 62 -1.66 -7.39 7.03
CA ILE A 62 -1.11 -6.71 5.84
C ILE A 62 0.19 -7.38 5.42
N ARG A 63 1.10 -7.66 6.36
CA ARG A 63 2.34 -8.38 6.07
C ARG A 63 2.07 -9.78 5.50
N ARG A 64 1.06 -10.49 6.00
CA ARG A 64 0.66 -11.81 5.50
C ARG A 64 0.12 -11.73 4.07
N ILE A 65 -0.75 -10.77 3.78
CA ILE A 65 -1.37 -10.60 2.46
C ILE A 65 -0.30 -10.24 1.41
N PHE A 66 0.63 -9.38 1.77
CA PHE A 66 1.67 -8.89 0.87
C PHE A 66 3.02 -9.62 1.02
N ALA A 67 3.06 -10.80 1.63
CA ALA A 67 4.30 -11.54 1.94
C ALA A 67 5.17 -11.87 0.72
N GLY A 68 4.59 -11.88 -0.48
CA GLY A 68 5.31 -12.11 -1.75
C GLY A 68 5.90 -10.86 -2.41
N PHE A 69 5.78 -9.69 -1.78
CA PHE A 69 6.25 -8.41 -2.31
C PHE A 69 7.45 -7.89 -1.52
N GLU A 70 8.18 -6.95 -2.11
CA GLU A 70 9.14 -6.16 -1.35
C GLU A 70 8.41 -5.18 -0.43
N ILE A 71 8.83 -5.15 0.84
CA ILE A 71 8.22 -4.32 1.89
C ILE A 71 9.32 -3.57 2.64
N ASP A 72 9.27 -2.24 2.59
CA ASP A 72 10.03 -1.38 3.50
C ASP A 72 9.17 -1.02 4.71
N THR A 73 9.79 -0.86 5.88
CA THR A 73 9.10 -0.40 7.09
C THR A 73 9.63 0.97 7.49
N VAL A 74 8.74 1.95 7.65
CA VAL A 74 9.09 3.34 7.89
C VAL A 74 8.48 3.80 9.23
N PRO A 75 9.28 4.37 10.14
CA PRO A 75 8.75 4.91 11.38
C PRO A 75 8.00 6.23 11.14
N ILE A 76 6.80 6.34 11.68
CA ILE A 76 5.98 7.55 11.63
C ILE A 76 5.78 8.11 13.05
N LYS A 77 6.05 9.41 13.19
CA LYS A 77 5.82 10.14 14.44
C LYS A 77 4.51 10.90 14.33
N TYR A 78 3.41 10.31 14.78
CA TYR A 78 2.18 11.07 14.98
C TYR A 78 2.29 11.91 16.26
N SER A 79 2.49 13.23 16.12
CA SER A 79 2.18 14.17 17.19
C SER A 79 0.72 14.60 17.05
N VAL A 80 -0.19 13.95 17.75
CA VAL A 80 -1.56 14.47 17.85
C VAL A 80 -1.48 15.77 18.65
N GLY A 81 -1.85 16.89 18.03
CA GLY A 81 -1.82 18.21 18.65
C GLY A 81 -2.78 18.28 19.84
N GLY A 82 -2.26 18.07 21.05
CA GLY A 82 -3.03 18.18 22.29
C GLY A 82 -2.58 17.19 23.36
N GLY A 83 -1.48 17.49 24.05
CA GLY A 83 -1.20 16.99 25.40
C GLY A 83 -1.09 15.47 25.57
N GLY A 84 0.09 14.91 25.28
CA GLY A 84 0.62 13.79 26.06
C GLY A 84 0.28 12.37 25.59
N LYS A 85 0.93 11.93 24.50
CA LYS A 85 1.62 10.63 24.32
C LYS A 85 1.88 10.46 22.82
N THR A 86 3.14 10.63 22.40
CA THR A 86 3.56 10.21 21.06
C THR A 86 3.47 8.68 21.05
N VAL A 87 2.56 8.15 20.24
CA VAL A 87 2.51 6.72 19.99
C VAL A 87 3.35 6.47 18.76
N ASP A 88 4.46 5.74 18.93
CA ASP A 88 5.24 5.28 17.80
C ASP A 88 4.36 4.35 16.96
N ARG A 89 4.23 4.70 15.69
CA ARG A 89 3.54 3.90 14.68
C ARG A 89 4.56 3.57 13.59
N MET A 90 4.32 2.47 12.90
CA MET A 90 5.12 2.07 11.76
C MET A 90 4.18 1.93 10.56
N GLU A 91 4.67 2.37 9.41
CA GLU A 91 4.04 2.14 8.12
C GLU A 91 4.87 1.14 7.32
N VAL A 92 4.20 0.45 6.40
CA VAL A 92 4.83 -0.40 5.41
C VAL A 92 4.62 0.20 4.02
N ILE A 93 5.71 0.24 3.25
CA ILE A 93 5.69 0.61 1.84
C ILE A 93 5.89 -0.67 1.03
N ILE A 94 4.89 -1.02 0.23
CA ILE A 94 4.84 -2.26 -0.54
C ILE A 94 5.05 -1.94 -2.02
N TYR A 95 5.97 -2.63 -2.68
CA TYR A 95 6.32 -2.43 -4.08
C TYR A 95 5.83 -3.59 -4.95
N SER A 96 5.17 -3.30 -6.07
CA SER A 96 4.65 -4.32 -6.98
C SER A 96 5.69 -4.94 -7.92
N TRP A 97 6.95 -4.53 -7.83
CA TRP A 97 8.04 -5.00 -8.69
C TRP A 97 9.31 -5.25 -7.87
N ASP A 98 10.18 -6.10 -8.40
CA ASP A 98 11.54 -6.28 -7.88
C ASP A 98 12.34 -5.00 -8.16
N ARG A 99 12.69 -4.27 -7.10
CA ARG A 99 13.39 -2.99 -7.22
C ARG A 99 14.86 -3.17 -7.61
N ALA A 100 15.47 -4.30 -7.30
CA ALA A 100 16.83 -4.60 -7.72
C ALA A 100 16.91 -4.90 -9.23
N SER A 101 15.81 -5.37 -9.82
CA SER A 101 15.68 -5.59 -11.26
C SER A 101 15.46 -4.31 -12.07
N ASP A 102 15.14 -3.20 -11.40
CA ASP A 102 14.90 -1.91 -12.04
C ASP A 102 16.25 -1.24 -12.36
N PRO A 103 16.61 -1.04 -13.64
CA PRO A 103 17.87 -0.40 -13.98
C PRO A 103 17.92 0.99 -13.35
N VAL A 104 19.06 1.34 -12.73
CA VAL A 104 19.33 2.68 -12.21
C VAL A 104 19.37 3.64 -13.39
N GLY A 105 18.21 4.13 -13.80
CA GLY A 105 18.00 4.82 -15.07
C GLY A 105 17.11 6.02 -14.89
N LEU A 106 17.76 7.16 -14.62
CA LEU A 106 17.38 8.53 -14.97
C LEU A 106 15.89 8.77 -15.24
N PHE A 107 15.17 9.17 -14.20
CA PHE A 107 14.47 10.46 -14.33
C PHE A 107 15.51 11.58 -14.28
#